data_AF-A0A7S1C8W6-F1
#
_entry.id   AF-A0A7S1C8W6-F1
#
_cell.length_a   1.000
_cell.length_b   1.000
_cell.length_c   1.000
_cell.angle_alpha   90.00
_cell.angle_beta   90.00
_cell.angle_gamma   90.00
#
_symmetry.space_group_name_H-M   'P 1'
#
loop_
_entity.id
_entity.type
_entity.pdbx_description
1 polymer ?
#
loop_
_entity_poly.entity_id
_entity_poly.type
_entity_poly.pdbx_seq_one_letter_code
_entity_poly.pdbx_strand_id
1 'polypeptide(L)'
;CESANVVRVPILGTLTQIIRVLSEVDAEVEAEEEDSTAAAGGFHVSQLWPTVMPLVAVSTDGAEPESEYLCDDALGLWHAAMDASKEYTADMHALFPSLPQLMRYSVGHVDDVAALLEDYILLGGSTFLEAHAGDVSDILANAFGAVRPATAQRLGRTAGSLVDAFPEEASELLRGVLMQVLVSAAQNDDRASVIVTYLSLLARVFIHCSDFFCGLVRDAAVEGGASEADAADVGFAQAVDLWLERFDEAAEIGPWVQKLWAMAMVHALAVGGARLPHDTITGVLFQLVDAIATTDAAAKRPGSLLPSDLAGNVG
;
A
#
# COMPACT_ATOMS: atom_id res chain seq x y z
N CYS A 1 -2.55 -6.46 -37.84
CA CYS A 1 -2.70 -6.43 -36.38
C CYS A 1 -2.57 -7.84 -35.79
N GLU A 2 -3.47 -8.79 -36.05
CA GLU A 2 -3.35 -10.16 -35.47
C GLU A 2 -1.98 -10.84 -35.68
N SER A 3 -1.42 -10.80 -36.89
CA SER A 3 -0.13 -11.46 -37.18
C SER A 3 1.07 -10.84 -36.47
N ALA A 4 1.00 -9.56 -36.07
CA ALA A 4 2.07 -8.89 -35.33
C ALA A 4 1.99 -9.24 -33.83
N ASN A 5 0.76 -9.34 -33.29
CA ASN A 5 0.53 -9.72 -31.89
C ASN A 5 0.93 -11.18 -31.62
N VAL A 6 0.74 -12.08 -32.60
CA VAL A 6 1.21 -13.48 -32.54
C VAL A 6 2.72 -13.58 -32.27
N VAL A 7 3.51 -12.57 -32.66
CA VAL A 7 4.97 -12.55 -32.44
C VAL A 7 5.34 -11.75 -31.19
N ARG A 8 4.66 -10.63 -30.92
CA ARG A 8 4.98 -9.75 -29.79
C ARG A 8 4.65 -10.34 -28.43
N VAL A 9 3.52 -11.03 -28.29
CA VAL A 9 3.12 -11.70 -27.04
C VAL A 9 4.18 -12.73 -26.58
N PRO A 10 4.63 -13.68 -27.43
CA PRO A 10 5.70 -14.59 -27.06
C PRO A 10 7.02 -13.89 -26.70
N ILE A 11 7.33 -12.75 -27.32
CA ILE A 11 8.55 -12.00 -27.00
C ILE A 11 8.46 -11.44 -25.57
N LEU A 12 7.35 -10.80 -25.21
CA LEU A 12 7.13 -10.28 -23.85
C LEU A 12 7.22 -11.42 -22.82
N GLY A 13 6.47 -12.50 -23.05
CA GLY A 13 6.52 -13.67 -22.16
C GLY A 13 7.92 -14.29 -22.04
N THR A 14 8.67 -14.37 -23.14
CA THR A 14 10.05 -14.89 -23.12
C THR A 14 10.98 -13.97 -22.34
N LEU A 15 10.87 -12.65 -22.52
CA LEU A 15 11.66 -11.68 -21.76
C LEU A 15 11.35 -11.76 -20.26
N THR A 16 10.09 -11.92 -19.88
CA THR A 16 9.68 -12.13 -18.48
C THR A 16 10.36 -13.37 -17.89
N GLN A 17 10.38 -14.49 -18.63
CA GLN A 17 11.07 -15.70 -18.18
C GLN A 17 12.59 -15.52 -18.09
N ILE A 18 13.20 -14.82 -19.05
CA ILE A 18 14.64 -14.51 -19.03
C ILE A 18 14.98 -13.69 -17.78
N ILE A 19 14.21 -12.64 -17.47
CA ILE A 19 14.44 -11.81 -16.28
C ILE A 19 14.38 -12.64 -15.00
N ARG A 20 13.38 -13.52 -14.87
CA ARG A 20 13.25 -14.39 -13.69
C ARG A 20 14.45 -15.31 -13.52
N VAL A 21 14.85 -16.01 -14.59
CA VAL A 21 16.01 -16.91 -14.55
C VAL A 21 17.30 -16.14 -14.24
N LEU A 22 17.50 -14.97 -14.86
CA LEU A 22 18.68 -14.16 -14.59
C LEU A 22 18.69 -13.60 -13.16
N SER A 23 17.53 -13.26 -12.61
CA SER A 23 17.44 -12.80 -11.21
C SER A 23 17.80 -13.90 -10.20
N GLU A 24 17.43 -15.15 -10.48
CA GLU A 24 17.84 -16.31 -9.67
C GLU A 24 19.37 -16.51 -9.72
N VAL A 25 19.95 -16.42 -10.93
CA VAL A 25 21.40 -16.54 -11.11
C VAL A 25 22.16 -15.40 -10.43
N ASP A 26 21.70 -14.15 -10.57
CA ASP A 26 22.32 -12.99 -9.90
C ASP A 26 22.28 -13.16 -8.37
N ALA A 27 21.20 -13.71 -7.81
CA ALA A 27 21.09 -13.98 -6.38
C ALA A 27 22.04 -15.10 -5.91
N GLU A 28 22.21 -16.16 -6.71
CA GLU A 28 23.18 -17.24 -6.42
C GLU A 28 24.62 -16.73 -6.47
N VAL A 29 24.97 -15.92 -7.47
CA VAL A 29 26.32 -15.35 -7.62
C VAL A 29 26.66 -14.42 -6.45
N GLU A 30 25.73 -13.55 -6.04
CA GLU A 30 25.96 -12.67 -4.87
C GLU A 30 26.13 -13.45 -3.56
N ALA A 31 25.37 -14.52 -3.37
CA ALA A 31 25.52 -15.38 -2.19
C ALA A 31 26.88 -16.11 -2.15
N GLU A 32 27.47 -16.40 -3.32
CA GLU A 32 28.82 -16.99 -3.43
C GLU A 32 29.95 -15.95 -3.31
N GLU A 33 29.74 -14.72 -3.79
CA GLU A 33 30.72 -13.62 -3.70
C GLU A 33 30.87 -13.06 -2.27
N GLU A 34 29.85 -13.13 -1.41
CA GLU A 34 30.01 -12.78 0.02
C GLU A 34 31.04 -13.68 0.74
N ASP A 35 31.34 -14.88 0.22
CA ASP A 35 32.34 -15.81 0.76
C ASP A 35 33.70 -15.75 0.00
N SER A 36 33.79 -14.97 -1.08
CA SER A 36 34.97 -14.87 -1.95
C SER A 36 35.12 -13.46 -2.56
N THR A 37 36.20 -12.74 -2.21
CA THR A 37 36.52 -11.36 -2.67
C THR A 37 36.88 -11.23 -4.16
N ALA A 38 36.32 -12.03 -5.05
CA ALA A 38 36.58 -11.98 -6.48
C ALA A 38 35.35 -11.45 -7.22
N ALA A 39 35.39 -10.18 -7.62
CA ALA A 39 34.36 -9.58 -8.48
C ALA A 39 34.30 -10.31 -9.83
N ALA A 40 33.26 -11.09 -10.05
CA ALA A 40 32.95 -11.66 -11.34
C ALA A 40 32.31 -10.59 -12.23
N GLY A 41 32.88 -10.37 -13.42
CA GLY A 41 32.27 -9.55 -14.47
C GLY A 41 31.06 -10.25 -15.10
N GLY A 42 30.04 -10.52 -14.30
CA GLY A 42 28.79 -11.16 -14.69
C GLY A 42 27.87 -10.21 -15.46
N PHE A 43 26.98 -10.79 -16.27
CA PHE A 43 25.87 -10.05 -16.87
C PHE A 43 24.79 -9.89 -15.80
N HIS A 44 24.55 -8.66 -15.36
CA HIS A 44 23.49 -8.36 -14.41
C HIS A 44 22.17 -8.10 -15.12
N VAL A 45 21.07 -8.56 -14.54
CA VAL A 45 19.71 -8.34 -15.06
C VAL A 45 19.40 -6.85 -15.30
N SER A 46 20.04 -5.95 -14.55
CA SER A 46 19.88 -4.50 -14.67
C SER A 46 20.29 -3.93 -16.02
N GLN A 47 21.11 -4.64 -16.79
CA GLN A 47 21.50 -4.23 -18.15
C GLN A 47 20.35 -4.35 -19.16
N LEU A 48 19.26 -5.03 -18.81
CA LEU A 48 18.09 -5.19 -19.66
C LEU A 48 17.11 -4.00 -19.59
N TRP A 49 17.16 -3.18 -18.54
CA TRP A 49 16.20 -2.09 -18.31
C TRP A 49 16.07 -1.09 -19.47
N PRO A 50 17.18 -0.65 -20.12
CA PRO A 50 17.07 0.25 -21.28
C PRO A 50 16.32 -0.35 -22.47
N THR A 51 16.19 -1.68 -22.53
CA THR A 51 15.42 -2.38 -23.59
C THR A 51 14.00 -2.72 -23.13
N VAL A 52 13.84 -3.14 -21.88
CA VAL A 52 12.58 -3.62 -21.31
C VAL A 52 11.61 -2.45 -21.06
N MET A 53 12.06 -1.35 -20.44
CA MET A 53 11.16 -0.27 -20.03
C MET A 53 10.47 0.40 -21.22
N PRO A 54 11.15 0.74 -22.34
CA PRO A 54 10.47 1.30 -23.51
C PRO A 54 9.48 0.32 -24.15
N LEU A 55 9.77 -0.99 -24.11
CA LEU A 55 8.89 -2.02 -24.65
C LEU A 55 7.60 -2.13 -23.83
N VAL A 56 7.69 -2.06 -22.50
CA VAL A 56 6.54 -2.00 -21.60
C VAL A 56 5.73 -0.72 -21.86
N ALA A 57 6.38 0.44 -21.98
CA ALA A 57 5.69 1.71 -22.24
C ALA A 57 4.82 1.66 -23.50
N VAL A 58 5.36 1.15 -24.62
CA VAL A 58 4.60 1.03 -25.87
C VAL A 58 3.48 -0.01 -25.77
N SER A 59 3.70 -1.08 -25.01
CA SER A 59 2.74 -2.18 -24.88
C SER A 59 1.60 -1.87 -23.91
N THR A 60 1.76 -0.86 -23.05
CA THR A 60 0.75 -0.38 -22.08
C THR A 60 0.08 0.93 -22.51
N ASP A 61 0.43 1.48 -23.68
CA ASP A 61 -0.20 2.70 -24.21
C ASP A 61 -1.64 2.44 -24.67
N GLY A 62 -2.61 2.90 -23.87
CA GLY A 62 -4.04 2.78 -24.16
C GLY A 62 -4.52 3.54 -25.39
N ALA A 63 -3.68 4.38 -26.02
CA ALA A 63 -4.02 5.03 -27.29
C ALA A 63 -3.94 4.07 -28.48
N GLU A 64 -3.13 3.02 -28.40
CA GLU A 64 -2.92 2.06 -29.48
C GLU A 64 -3.87 0.85 -29.33
N PRO A 65 -4.65 0.47 -30.36
CA PRO A 65 -5.58 -0.65 -30.26
C PRO A 65 -4.89 -2.01 -30.09
N GLU A 66 -3.57 -2.10 -30.33
CA GLU A 66 -2.79 -3.31 -30.11
C GLU A 66 -2.47 -3.53 -28.62
N SER A 67 -2.51 -2.49 -27.79
CA SER A 67 -2.17 -2.59 -26.35
C SER A 67 -3.17 -3.42 -25.57
N GLU A 68 -4.44 -3.47 -25.96
CA GLU A 68 -5.46 -4.32 -25.30
C GLU A 68 -5.04 -5.81 -25.27
N TYR A 69 -4.30 -6.27 -26.28
CA TYR A 69 -3.82 -7.66 -26.37
C TYR A 69 -2.44 -7.87 -25.75
N LEU A 70 -1.66 -6.81 -25.55
CA LEU A 70 -0.29 -6.87 -25.06
C LEU A 70 -0.17 -6.46 -23.60
N CYS A 71 -1.17 -5.77 -23.05
CA CYS A 71 -1.13 -5.14 -21.75
C CYS A 71 -0.88 -6.16 -20.63
N ASP A 72 -1.57 -7.31 -20.63
CA ASP A 72 -1.39 -8.34 -19.60
C ASP A 72 0.05 -8.89 -19.57
N ASP A 73 0.61 -9.21 -20.74
CA ASP A 73 1.99 -9.69 -20.84
C ASP A 73 3.01 -8.61 -20.50
N ALA A 74 2.71 -7.35 -20.87
CA ALA A 74 3.55 -6.20 -20.58
C ALA A 74 3.56 -5.85 -19.08
N LEU A 75 2.42 -5.97 -18.40
CA LEU A 75 2.32 -5.83 -16.95
C LEU A 75 3.08 -6.93 -16.23
N GLY A 76 2.95 -8.18 -16.70
CA GLY A 76 3.75 -9.29 -16.18
C GLY A 76 5.26 -9.06 -16.35
N LEU A 77 5.68 -8.48 -17.47
CA LEU A 77 7.07 -8.08 -17.71
C LEU A 77 7.51 -6.93 -16.80
N TRP A 78 6.64 -5.94 -16.58
CA TRP A 78 6.91 -4.80 -15.69
C TRP A 78 7.10 -5.27 -14.25
N HIS A 79 6.19 -6.09 -13.71
CA HIS A 79 6.32 -6.68 -12.38
C HIS A 79 7.63 -7.46 -12.24
N ALA A 80 7.93 -8.35 -13.18
CA ALA A 80 9.19 -9.10 -13.14
C ALA A 80 10.43 -8.20 -13.16
N ALA A 81 10.39 -7.08 -13.88
CA ALA A 81 11.47 -6.11 -13.89
C ALA A 81 11.61 -5.37 -12.56
N MET A 82 10.50 -4.96 -11.94
CA MET A 82 10.51 -4.32 -10.61
C MET A 82 11.01 -5.28 -9.53
N ASP A 83 10.49 -6.51 -9.51
CA ASP A 83 10.89 -7.57 -8.56
C ASP A 83 12.38 -7.90 -8.63
N ALA A 84 12.95 -7.94 -9.85
CA ALA A 84 14.35 -8.25 -10.06
C ALA A 84 15.29 -7.05 -9.78
N SER A 85 14.74 -5.88 -9.48
CA SER A 85 15.51 -4.65 -9.35
C SER A 85 15.86 -4.32 -7.90
N LYS A 86 17.14 -4.07 -7.66
CA LYS A 86 17.67 -3.66 -6.35
C LYS A 86 17.86 -2.15 -6.22
N GLU A 87 17.87 -1.44 -7.35
CA GLU A 87 18.07 -0.01 -7.41
C GLU A 87 17.02 0.63 -8.33
N TYR A 88 16.61 1.84 -7.94
CA TYR A 88 15.73 2.66 -8.75
C TYR A 88 16.48 3.33 -9.90
N THR A 89 16.05 3.08 -11.14
CA THR A 89 16.74 3.56 -12.35
C THR A 89 15.97 4.68 -13.05
N ALA A 90 16.69 5.45 -13.87
CA ALA A 90 16.07 6.50 -14.70
C ALA A 90 15.04 5.93 -15.68
N ASP A 91 15.24 4.71 -16.18
CA ASP A 91 14.30 4.05 -17.10
C ASP A 91 12.98 3.70 -16.39
N MET A 92 13.03 3.22 -15.14
CA MET A 92 11.83 2.99 -14.32
C MET A 92 11.12 4.30 -14.01
N HIS A 93 11.88 5.35 -13.67
CA HIS A 93 11.34 6.67 -13.42
C HIS A 93 10.60 7.23 -14.64
N ALA A 94 11.17 7.07 -15.83
CA ALA A 94 10.55 7.49 -17.08
C ALA A 94 9.31 6.67 -17.46
N LEU A 95 9.20 5.43 -16.98
CA LEU A 95 8.07 4.55 -17.25
C LEU A 95 6.83 4.87 -16.40
N PHE A 96 7.02 5.36 -15.17
CA PHE A 96 5.93 5.59 -14.21
C PHE A 96 4.71 6.35 -14.77
N PRO A 97 4.85 7.42 -15.59
CA PRO A 97 3.70 8.12 -16.17
C PRO A 97 2.74 7.25 -17.00
N SER A 98 3.15 6.03 -17.39
CA SER A 98 2.28 5.04 -18.06
C SER A 98 1.26 4.42 -17.09
N LEU A 99 1.59 4.36 -15.79
CA LEU A 99 0.75 3.78 -14.76
C LEU A 99 -0.57 4.55 -14.51
N PRO A 100 -0.57 5.88 -14.28
CA PRO A 100 -1.81 6.64 -14.17
C PRO A 100 -2.61 6.68 -15.48
N GLN A 101 -1.94 6.53 -16.63
CA GLN A 101 -2.64 6.42 -17.91
C GLN A 101 -3.40 5.10 -18.02
N LEU A 102 -2.81 3.99 -17.58
CA LEU A 102 -3.45 2.67 -17.57
C LEU A 102 -4.76 2.68 -16.75
N MET A 103 -4.74 3.34 -15.59
CA MET A 103 -5.93 3.51 -14.74
C MET A 103 -7.09 4.24 -15.44
N ARG A 104 -6.80 5.12 -16.41
CA ARG A 104 -7.84 5.88 -17.14
C ARG A 104 -8.56 5.02 -18.18
N TYR A 105 -7.89 4.02 -18.75
CA TYR A 105 -8.42 3.23 -19.85
C TYR A 105 -8.89 1.83 -19.42
N SER A 106 -8.35 1.28 -18.33
CA SER A 106 -8.71 -0.07 -17.87
C SER A 106 -8.83 -0.14 -16.34
N VAL A 107 -10.08 -0.23 -15.88
CA VAL A 107 -10.40 -0.59 -14.49
C VAL A 107 -10.06 -2.07 -14.20
N GLY A 108 -9.73 -2.86 -15.23
CA GLY A 108 -9.33 -4.26 -15.08
C GLY A 108 -7.98 -4.44 -14.38
N HIS A 109 -7.07 -3.46 -14.49
CA HIS A 109 -5.69 -3.57 -14.02
C HIS A 109 -5.41 -2.78 -12.73
N VAL A 110 -6.45 -2.38 -11.98
CA VAL A 110 -6.26 -1.60 -10.74
C VAL A 110 -5.42 -2.36 -9.72
N ASP A 111 -5.55 -3.68 -9.66
CA ASP A 111 -4.75 -4.49 -8.73
C ASP A 111 -3.27 -4.52 -9.13
N ASP A 112 -2.95 -4.63 -10.42
CA ASP A 112 -1.57 -4.54 -10.95
C ASP A 112 -0.99 -3.15 -10.72
N VAL A 113 -1.79 -2.10 -10.95
CA VAL A 113 -1.40 -0.71 -10.69
C VAL A 113 -1.08 -0.48 -9.22
N ALA A 114 -1.90 -1.00 -8.31
CA ALA A 114 -1.67 -0.84 -6.88
C ALA A 114 -0.39 -1.57 -6.43
N ALA A 115 -0.10 -2.74 -7.00
CA ALA A 115 1.14 -3.48 -6.73
C ALA A 115 2.36 -2.76 -7.29
N LEU A 116 2.35 -2.33 -8.56
CA LEU A 116 3.44 -1.54 -9.14
C LEU A 116 3.67 -0.24 -8.37
N LEU A 117 2.61 0.46 -7.99
CA LEU A 117 2.72 1.68 -7.19
C LEU A 117 3.44 1.42 -5.86
N GLU A 118 3.15 0.30 -5.19
CA GLU A 118 3.88 -0.11 -4.00
C GLU A 118 5.37 -0.37 -4.29
N ASP A 119 5.70 -1.05 -5.39
CA ASP A 119 7.09 -1.27 -5.81
C ASP A 119 7.83 0.06 -6.06
N TYR A 120 7.18 1.03 -6.71
CA TYR A 120 7.74 2.37 -6.92
C TYR A 120 7.96 3.14 -5.62
N ILE A 121 7.04 3.02 -4.66
CA ILE A 121 7.16 3.65 -3.34
C ILE A 121 8.38 3.08 -2.60
N LEU A 122 8.51 1.75 -2.57
CA LEU A 122 9.57 1.07 -1.83
C LEU A 122 10.94 1.20 -2.51
N LEU A 123 11.00 1.07 -3.83
CA LEU A 123 12.25 1.12 -4.59
C LEU A 123 12.71 2.55 -4.86
N GLY A 124 11.79 3.43 -5.29
CA GLY A 124 12.10 4.78 -5.75
C GLY A 124 12.26 5.82 -4.64
N GLY A 125 11.72 5.54 -3.45
CA GLY A 125 11.96 6.35 -2.28
C GLY A 125 11.49 7.80 -2.44
N SER A 126 12.21 8.73 -1.80
CA SER A 126 11.92 10.17 -1.88
C SER A 126 12.05 10.73 -3.29
N THR A 127 13.00 10.23 -4.10
CA THR A 127 13.21 10.67 -5.49
C THR A 127 11.98 10.44 -6.34
N PHE A 128 11.31 9.30 -6.14
CA PHE A 128 10.05 8.99 -6.79
C PHE A 128 8.93 9.92 -6.30
N LEU A 129 8.75 10.04 -4.98
CA LEU A 129 7.65 10.81 -4.42
C LEU A 129 7.73 12.30 -4.77
N GLU A 130 8.92 12.91 -4.72
CA GLU A 130 9.13 14.32 -5.07
C GLU A 130 8.72 14.64 -6.52
N ALA A 131 8.91 13.70 -7.44
CA ALA A 131 8.58 13.87 -8.84
C ALA A 131 7.10 13.57 -9.17
N HIS A 132 6.51 12.60 -8.46
CA HIS A 132 5.23 12.00 -8.85
C HIS A 132 4.13 12.09 -7.78
N ALA A 133 4.32 12.85 -6.70
CA ALA A 133 3.32 12.99 -5.63
C ALA A 133 1.91 13.26 -6.15
N GLY A 134 1.76 14.21 -7.09
CA GLY A 134 0.45 14.54 -7.67
C GLY A 134 -0.22 13.35 -8.36
N ASP A 135 0.54 12.61 -9.19
CA ASP A 135 0.04 11.42 -9.88
C ASP A 135 -0.33 10.30 -8.90
N VAL A 136 0.45 10.11 -7.83
CA VAL A 136 0.17 9.13 -6.77
C VAL A 136 -1.12 9.47 -6.04
N SER A 137 -1.31 10.74 -5.69
CA SER A 137 -2.54 11.23 -5.05
C SER A 137 -3.75 10.99 -5.96
N ASP A 138 -3.63 11.31 -7.25
CA ASP A 138 -4.69 11.10 -8.24
C ASP A 138 -5.02 9.62 -8.43
N ILE A 139 -4.03 8.72 -8.49
CA ILE A 139 -4.27 7.27 -8.62
C ILE A 139 -5.09 6.78 -7.43
N LEU A 140 -4.67 7.12 -6.21
CA LEU A 140 -5.35 6.67 -5.00
C LEU A 140 -6.73 7.32 -4.88
N ALA A 141 -6.85 8.63 -5.04
CA ALA A 141 -8.12 9.35 -4.94
C ALA A 141 -9.19 8.86 -5.94
N ASN A 142 -8.80 8.54 -7.18
CA ASN A 142 -9.73 8.02 -8.18
C ASN A 142 -10.14 6.56 -7.92
N ALA A 143 -9.36 5.82 -7.12
CA ALA A 143 -9.58 4.40 -6.88
C ALA A 143 -10.35 4.11 -5.57
N PHE A 144 -10.22 4.95 -4.54
CA PHE A 144 -11.00 4.79 -3.31
C PHE A 144 -12.50 5.06 -3.55
N GLY A 145 -13.36 4.15 -3.09
CA GLY A 145 -14.83 4.28 -3.14
C GLY A 145 -15.54 3.83 -4.42
N ALA A 146 -14.79 3.51 -5.50
CA ALA A 146 -15.37 3.08 -6.79
C ALA A 146 -14.99 1.64 -7.19
N VAL A 147 -14.21 0.94 -6.34
CA VAL A 147 -13.63 -0.37 -6.66
C VAL A 147 -14.26 -1.49 -5.83
N ARG A 148 -13.97 -2.73 -6.26
CA ARG A 148 -14.42 -3.91 -5.51
C ARG A 148 -13.71 -3.96 -4.15
N PRO A 149 -14.31 -4.57 -3.11
CA PRO A 149 -13.73 -4.65 -1.77
C PRO A 149 -12.29 -5.18 -1.71
N ALA A 150 -11.93 -6.20 -2.50
CA ALA A 150 -10.57 -6.74 -2.52
C ALA A 150 -9.55 -5.70 -3.01
N THR A 151 -9.89 -4.96 -4.06
CA THR A 151 -9.08 -3.88 -4.63
C THR A 151 -8.98 -2.70 -3.67
N ALA A 152 -10.09 -2.34 -2.99
CA ALA A 152 -10.07 -1.31 -1.95
C ALA A 152 -9.09 -1.66 -0.82
N GLN A 153 -9.02 -2.94 -0.42
CA GLN A 153 -8.05 -3.39 0.58
C GLN A 153 -6.60 -3.34 0.08
N ARG A 154 -6.37 -3.62 -1.21
CA ARG A 154 -5.04 -3.53 -1.80
C ARG A 154 -4.57 -2.08 -1.82
N LEU A 155 -5.41 -1.16 -2.33
CA LEU A 155 -5.12 0.27 -2.34
C LEU A 155 -4.94 0.84 -0.92
N GLY A 156 -5.75 0.39 0.03
CA GLY A 156 -5.59 0.72 1.45
C GLY A 156 -4.25 0.30 2.02
N ARG A 157 -3.73 -0.86 1.61
CA ARG A 157 -2.40 -1.34 1.97
C ARG A 157 -1.30 -0.53 1.28
N THR A 158 -1.41 -0.28 -0.02
CA THR A 158 -0.45 0.57 -0.76
C THR A 158 -0.37 1.98 -0.17
N ALA A 159 -1.50 2.60 0.18
CA ALA A 159 -1.55 3.88 0.87
C ALA A 159 -0.91 3.78 2.27
N GLY A 160 -1.10 2.65 2.96
CA GLY A 160 -0.42 2.35 4.22
C GLY A 160 1.09 2.30 4.06
N SER A 161 1.60 1.60 3.06
CA SER A 161 3.04 1.53 2.73
C SER A 161 3.62 2.91 2.41
N LEU A 162 2.85 3.77 1.73
CA LEU A 162 3.24 5.16 1.48
C LEU A 162 3.36 5.97 2.79
N VAL A 163 2.39 5.85 3.70
CA VAL A 163 2.43 6.51 5.01
C VAL A 163 3.56 5.98 5.88
N ASP A 164 3.79 4.67 5.86
CA ASP A 164 4.88 4.03 6.62
C ASP A 164 6.26 4.51 6.10
N ALA A 165 6.40 4.76 4.79
CA ALA A 165 7.63 5.26 4.17
C ALA A 165 7.84 6.78 4.29
N PHE A 166 6.77 7.58 4.17
CA PHE A 166 6.82 9.06 4.13
C PHE A 166 5.71 9.68 4.98
N PRO A 167 5.78 9.60 6.32
CA PRO A 167 4.59 9.88 7.13
C PRO A 167 4.04 11.30 6.98
N GLU A 168 4.89 12.33 6.99
CA GLU A 168 4.46 13.72 6.91
C GLU A 168 3.97 14.08 5.50
N GLU A 169 4.76 13.76 4.49
CA GLU A 169 4.46 14.07 3.09
C GLU A 169 3.23 13.29 2.60
N ALA A 170 3.14 11.99 2.91
CA ALA A 170 2.02 11.15 2.51
C ALA A 170 0.72 11.55 3.20
N SER A 171 0.76 11.92 4.48
CA SER A 171 -0.44 12.35 5.21
C SER A 171 -1.07 13.57 4.55
N GLU A 172 -0.26 14.58 4.22
CA GLU A 172 -0.75 15.77 3.51
C GLU A 172 -1.21 15.45 2.08
N LEU A 173 -0.43 14.64 1.35
CA LEU A 173 -0.74 14.25 -0.02
C LEU A 173 -2.06 13.49 -0.12
N LEU A 174 -2.35 12.65 0.87
CA LEU A 174 -3.53 11.78 0.93
C LEU A 174 -4.68 12.39 1.72
N ARG A 175 -4.63 13.66 2.11
CA ARG A 175 -5.66 14.29 2.96
C ARG A 175 -7.10 14.02 2.50
N GLY A 176 -7.37 14.14 1.19
CA GLY A 176 -8.70 13.87 0.63
C GLY A 176 -9.11 12.40 0.75
N VAL A 177 -8.19 11.48 0.48
CA VAL A 177 -8.40 10.03 0.63
C VAL A 177 -8.63 9.67 2.10
N LEU A 178 -7.82 10.22 3.01
CA LEU A 178 -7.93 10.00 4.45
C LEU A 178 -9.27 10.50 5.00
N MET A 179 -9.75 11.65 4.53
CA MET A 179 -11.08 12.14 4.86
C MET A 179 -12.16 11.19 4.35
N GLN A 180 -12.06 10.75 3.10
CA GLN A 180 -13.02 9.82 2.50
C GLN A 180 -13.10 8.51 3.29
N VAL A 181 -11.98 7.87 3.61
CA VAL A 181 -11.98 6.59 4.35
C VAL A 181 -12.46 6.75 5.79
N LEU A 182 -12.20 7.90 6.43
CA LEU A 182 -12.73 8.21 7.77
C LEU A 182 -14.26 8.30 7.74
N VAL A 183 -14.81 9.05 6.78
CA VAL A 183 -16.26 9.19 6.62
C VAL A 183 -16.91 7.85 6.25
N SER A 184 -16.34 7.09 5.32
CA SER A 184 -16.85 5.77 4.94
C SER A 184 -16.82 4.77 6.12
N ALA A 185 -15.78 4.80 6.94
CA ALA A 185 -15.69 3.97 8.14
C ALA A 185 -16.75 4.36 9.18
N ALA A 186 -16.96 5.66 9.39
CA ALA A 186 -17.96 6.19 10.32
C ALA A 186 -19.41 5.89 9.89
N GLN A 187 -19.69 5.94 8.59
CA GLN A 187 -21.00 5.63 8.02
C GLN A 187 -21.28 4.12 7.92
N ASN A 188 -20.24 3.29 8.08
CA ASN A 188 -20.31 1.84 7.90
C ASN A 188 -20.85 1.45 6.51
N ASP A 189 -20.42 2.17 5.46
CA ASP A 189 -20.93 2.03 4.09
C ASP A 189 -20.18 0.96 3.26
N ASP A 190 -19.41 0.09 3.92
CA ASP A 190 -18.52 -0.86 3.27
C ASP A 190 -18.46 -2.21 3.99
N ARG A 191 -17.78 -3.18 3.37
CA ARG A 191 -17.54 -4.47 4.04
C ARG A 191 -16.66 -4.28 5.28
N ALA A 192 -16.95 -5.01 6.36
CA ALA A 192 -16.15 -5.02 7.59
C ALA A 192 -14.64 -5.09 7.34
N SER A 193 -14.22 -6.00 6.45
CA SER A 193 -12.82 -6.19 6.10
C SER A 193 -12.18 -5.00 5.36
N VAL A 194 -12.97 -4.20 4.64
CA VAL A 194 -12.52 -2.95 4.02
C VAL A 194 -12.40 -1.87 5.07
N ILE A 195 -13.39 -1.75 5.95
CA ILE A 195 -13.40 -0.76 7.02
C ILE A 195 -12.25 -1.00 8.01
N VAL A 196 -11.92 -2.25 8.32
CA VAL A 196 -10.71 -2.55 9.09
C VAL A 196 -9.45 -2.06 8.37
N THR A 197 -9.40 -2.15 7.04
CA THR A 197 -8.25 -1.61 6.28
C THR A 197 -8.19 -0.09 6.36
N TYR A 198 -9.33 0.60 6.23
CA TYR A 198 -9.45 2.06 6.36
C TYR A 198 -9.02 2.55 7.74
N LEU A 199 -9.55 1.92 8.78
CA LEU A 199 -9.20 2.23 10.17
C LEU A 199 -7.74 1.88 10.48
N SER A 200 -7.15 0.89 9.80
CA SER A 200 -5.72 0.58 9.92
C SER A 200 -4.82 1.60 9.24
N LEU A 201 -5.26 2.20 8.12
CA LEU A 201 -4.57 3.32 7.50
C LEU A 201 -4.59 4.55 8.41
N LEU A 202 -5.76 4.88 8.96
CA LEU A 202 -5.92 5.97 9.93
C LEU A 202 -5.10 5.75 11.21
N ALA A 203 -4.99 4.50 11.68
CA ALA A 203 -4.16 4.16 12.84
C ALA A 203 -2.68 4.46 12.60
N ARG A 204 -2.15 4.15 11.41
CA ARG A 204 -0.77 4.50 11.02
C ARG A 204 -0.57 6.00 11.01
N VAL A 205 -1.46 6.74 10.33
CA VAL A 205 -1.41 8.21 10.30
C VAL A 205 -1.46 8.79 11.70
N PHE A 206 -2.29 8.26 12.59
CA PHE A 206 -2.37 8.76 13.96
C PHE A 206 -1.07 8.52 14.76
N ILE A 207 -0.48 7.34 14.64
CA ILE A 207 0.77 6.98 15.33
C ILE A 207 1.94 7.84 14.82
N HIS A 208 2.05 8.05 13.51
CA HIS A 208 3.18 8.78 12.93
C HIS A 208 2.98 10.30 12.89
N CYS A 209 1.77 10.78 12.65
CA CYS A 209 1.44 12.19 12.39
C CYS A 209 0.20 12.62 13.19
N SER A 210 0.30 12.62 14.52
CA SER A 210 -0.84 12.83 15.41
C SER A 210 -1.51 14.19 15.27
N ASP A 211 -0.73 15.26 15.04
CA ASP A 211 -1.28 16.60 14.85
C ASP A 211 -2.12 16.70 13.57
N PHE A 212 -1.63 16.09 12.48
CA PHE A 212 -2.38 15.96 11.23
C PHE A 212 -3.69 15.21 11.46
N PHE A 213 -3.62 14.04 12.11
CA PHE A 213 -4.79 13.22 12.40
C PHE A 213 -5.82 13.97 13.25
N CYS A 214 -5.38 14.67 14.30
CA CYS A 214 -6.25 15.48 15.16
C CYS A 214 -6.94 16.60 14.35
N GLY A 215 -6.22 17.21 13.40
CA GLY A 215 -6.80 18.17 12.47
C GLY A 215 -7.86 17.54 11.57
N LEU A 216 -7.55 16.37 10.99
CA LEU A 216 -8.45 15.63 10.10
C LEU A 216 -9.77 15.27 10.79
N VAL A 217 -9.73 14.70 12.00
CA VAL A 217 -10.95 14.30 12.73
C VAL A 217 -11.75 15.50 13.23
N ARG A 218 -11.09 16.61 13.58
CA ARG A 218 -11.77 17.88 13.89
C ARG A 218 -12.53 18.38 12.66
N ASP A 219 -11.87 18.41 11.51
CA ASP A 219 -12.48 18.92 10.28
C ASP A 219 -13.67 18.05 9.86
N ALA A 220 -13.55 16.72 9.97
CA ALA A 220 -14.66 15.79 9.77
C ALA A 220 -15.83 16.02 10.74
N ALA A 221 -15.56 16.29 12.01
CA ALA A 221 -16.59 16.59 13.00
C ALA A 221 -17.32 17.90 12.71
N VAL A 222 -16.60 18.94 12.25
CA VAL A 222 -17.19 20.21 11.81
C VAL A 222 -18.11 19.98 10.60
N GLU A 223 -17.66 19.21 9.60
CA GLU A 223 -18.48 18.84 8.43
C GLU A 223 -19.72 18.02 8.84
N GLY A 224 -19.60 17.19 9.89
CA GLY A 224 -20.68 16.44 10.51
C GLY A 224 -21.65 17.29 11.37
N GLY A 225 -21.41 18.60 11.50
CA GLY A 225 -22.28 19.54 12.21
C GLY A 225 -21.93 19.79 13.67
N ALA A 226 -20.76 19.35 14.15
CA ALA A 226 -20.27 19.72 15.47
C ALA A 226 -19.90 21.22 15.54
N SER A 227 -20.06 21.82 16.70
CA SER A 227 -19.58 23.19 16.97
C SER A 227 -18.06 23.22 16.90
N GLU A 228 -17.47 24.28 16.33
CA GLU A 228 -16.00 24.45 16.24
C GLU A 228 -15.30 24.32 17.60
N ALA A 229 -15.98 24.70 18.70
CA ALA A 229 -15.43 24.61 20.05
C ALA A 229 -15.27 23.17 20.54
N ASP A 230 -16.18 22.28 20.14
CA ASP A 230 -16.25 20.90 20.64
C ASP A 230 -15.76 19.88 19.59
N ALA A 231 -15.63 20.29 18.33
CA ALA A 231 -15.33 19.41 17.20
C ALA A 231 -14.04 18.60 17.38
N ALA A 232 -13.02 19.18 18.01
CA ALA A 232 -11.76 18.48 18.26
C ALA A 232 -11.95 17.31 19.24
N ASP A 233 -12.72 17.50 20.32
CA ASP A 233 -12.94 16.46 21.32
C ASP A 233 -13.94 15.41 20.80
N VAL A 234 -15.01 15.86 20.14
CA VAL A 234 -16.03 14.98 19.54
C VAL A 234 -15.41 14.10 18.44
N GLY A 235 -14.69 14.69 17.49
CA GLY A 235 -14.08 13.95 16.39
C GLY A 235 -13.02 12.95 16.88
N PHE A 236 -12.22 13.34 17.88
CA PHE A 236 -11.23 12.46 18.47
C PHE A 236 -11.88 11.28 19.21
N ALA A 237 -12.91 11.53 20.03
CA ALA A 237 -13.64 10.47 20.72
C ALA A 237 -14.31 9.50 19.73
N GLN A 238 -14.99 10.03 18.71
CA GLN A 238 -15.61 9.22 17.66
C GLN A 238 -14.60 8.33 16.93
N ALA A 239 -13.43 8.85 16.59
CA ALA A 239 -12.41 8.06 15.93
C ALA A 239 -11.89 6.91 16.81
N VAL A 240 -11.74 7.14 18.12
CA VAL A 240 -11.37 6.07 19.07
C VAL A 240 -12.48 5.04 19.21
N ASP A 241 -13.74 5.48 19.29
CA ASP A 241 -14.89 4.59 19.37
C ASP A 241 -14.99 3.68 18.13
N LEU A 242 -14.65 4.19 16.92
CA LEU A 242 -14.61 3.35 15.71
C LEU A 242 -13.62 2.19 15.80
N TRP A 243 -12.44 2.40 16.39
CA TRP A 243 -11.48 1.31 16.64
C TRP A 243 -12.00 0.35 17.72
N LEU A 244 -12.64 0.86 18.77
CA LEU A 244 -13.19 0.03 19.86
C LEU A 244 -14.31 -0.89 19.38
N GLU A 245 -15.25 -0.35 18.62
CA GLU A 245 -16.43 -1.08 18.14
C GLU A 245 -16.06 -2.26 17.23
N ARG A 246 -14.92 -2.17 16.53
CA ARG A 246 -14.46 -3.17 15.55
C ARG A 246 -13.18 -3.89 15.95
N PHE A 247 -12.76 -3.77 17.20
CA PHE A 247 -11.49 -4.32 17.66
C PHE A 247 -11.42 -5.85 17.46
N ASP A 248 -12.55 -6.55 17.66
CA ASP A 248 -12.65 -7.98 17.45
C ASP A 248 -12.50 -8.35 15.96
N GLU A 249 -13.07 -7.55 15.04
CA GLU A 249 -12.93 -7.75 13.59
C GLU A 249 -11.46 -7.62 13.16
N ALA A 250 -10.70 -6.70 13.77
CA ALA A 250 -9.27 -6.56 13.55
C ALA A 250 -8.49 -7.80 14.05
N ALA A 251 -8.90 -8.38 15.18
CA ALA A 251 -8.30 -9.61 15.71
C ALA A 251 -8.54 -10.82 14.80
N GLU A 252 -9.72 -10.92 14.18
CA GLU A 252 -10.06 -11.97 13.22
C GLU A 252 -9.21 -11.89 11.94
N ILE A 253 -8.91 -10.68 11.47
CA ILE A 253 -8.08 -10.48 10.28
C ILE A 253 -6.62 -10.85 10.54
N GLY A 254 -6.08 -10.49 11.70
CA GLY A 254 -4.77 -11.00 12.10
C GLY A 254 -4.14 -10.28 13.29
N PRO A 255 -3.20 -10.94 13.97
CA PRO A 255 -2.60 -10.44 15.21
C PRO A 255 -1.81 -9.13 15.02
N TRP A 256 -1.29 -8.87 13.82
CA TRP A 256 -0.57 -7.63 13.52
C TRP A 256 -1.50 -6.43 13.40
N VAL A 257 -2.70 -6.62 12.83
CA VAL A 257 -3.72 -5.57 12.74
C VAL A 257 -4.24 -5.23 14.13
N GLN A 258 -4.53 -6.25 14.94
CA GLN A 258 -4.91 -6.07 16.35
C GLN A 258 -3.85 -5.29 17.14
N LYS A 259 -2.56 -5.63 16.97
CA LYS A 259 -1.45 -4.92 17.62
C LYS A 259 -1.36 -3.45 17.17
N LEU A 260 -1.51 -3.18 15.87
CA LEU A 260 -1.50 -1.81 15.35
C LEU A 260 -2.60 -0.96 16.01
N TRP A 261 -3.81 -1.51 16.12
CA TRP A 261 -4.94 -0.80 16.74
C TRP A 261 -4.74 -0.62 18.23
N ALA A 262 -4.20 -1.64 18.92
CA ALA A 262 -3.81 -1.52 20.31
C ALA A 262 -2.78 -0.39 20.52
N MET A 263 -1.76 -0.29 19.66
CA MET A 263 -0.79 0.81 19.69
C MET A 263 -1.44 2.17 19.46
N ALA A 264 -2.34 2.27 18.47
CA ALA A 264 -3.07 3.51 18.21
C ALA A 264 -3.94 3.93 19.40
N MET A 265 -4.62 3.00 20.07
CA MET A 265 -5.43 3.30 21.25
C MET A 265 -4.58 3.67 22.48
N VAL A 266 -3.44 3.02 22.70
CA VAL A 266 -2.47 3.44 23.74
C VAL A 266 -1.99 4.85 23.46
N HIS A 267 -1.67 5.15 22.19
CA HIS A 267 -1.28 6.48 21.76
C HIS A 267 -2.40 7.50 21.96
N ALA A 268 -3.66 7.11 21.74
CA ALA A 268 -4.82 7.96 21.98
C ALA A 268 -4.95 8.37 23.45
N LEU A 269 -4.72 7.44 24.38
CA LEU A 269 -4.70 7.74 25.81
C LEU A 269 -3.57 8.72 26.16
N ALA A 270 -2.40 8.60 25.54
CA ALA A 270 -1.25 9.47 25.78
C ALA A 270 -1.46 10.89 25.22
N VAL A 271 -1.96 11.02 23.99
CA VAL A 271 -2.12 12.30 23.29
C VAL A 271 -3.37 13.06 23.76
N GLY A 272 -4.47 12.33 23.98
CA GLY A 272 -5.80 12.93 24.11
C GLY A 272 -6.64 12.34 25.22
N GLY A 273 -6.06 11.63 26.20
CA GLY A 273 -6.83 10.93 27.24
C GLY A 273 -7.80 11.84 28.02
N ALA A 274 -7.48 13.12 28.21
CA ALA A 274 -8.38 14.08 28.87
C ALA A 274 -9.60 14.47 28.03
N ARG A 275 -9.56 14.26 26.70
CA ARG A 275 -10.65 14.54 25.76
C ARG A 275 -11.63 13.37 25.66
N LEU A 276 -11.24 12.19 26.12
CA LEU A 276 -12.02 10.97 25.98
C LEU A 276 -13.05 10.84 27.12
N PRO A 277 -14.29 10.40 26.81
CA PRO A 277 -15.24 9.99 27.82
C PRO A 277 -14.70 8.84 28.69
N HIS A 278 -15.13 8.78 29.95
CA HIS A 278 -14.70 7.73 30.88
C HIS A 278 -15.03 6.31 30.38
N ASP A 279 -16.18 6.15 29.70
CA ASP A 279 -16.62 4.86 29.17
C ASP A 279 -15.72 4.40 28.01
N THR A 280 -15.34 5.31 27.10
CA THR A 280 -14.37 5.06 26.02
C THR A 280 -13.01 4.66 26.60
N ILE A 281 -12.51 5.36 27.63
CA ILE A 281 -11.24 5.00 28.30
C ILE A 281 -11.33 3.59 28.89
N THR A 282 -12.45 3.25 29.54
CA THR A 282 -12.66 1.93 30.12
C THR A 282 -12.67 0.84 29.04
N GLY A 283 -13.33 1.11 27.91
CA GLY A 283 -13.34 0.23 26.74
C GLY A 283 -11.95 -0.02 26.17
N VAL A 284 -11.16 1.05 25.98
CA VAL A 284 -9.74 0.95 25.54
C VAL A 284 -8.95 0.06 26.48
N LEU A 285 -9.02 0.31 27.79
CA LEU A 285 -8.26 -0.47 28.76
C LEU A 285 -8.64 -1.95 28.74
N PHE A 286 -9.92 -2.28 28.55
CA PHE A 286 -10.39 -3.66 28.43
C PHE A 286 -9.80 -4.35 27.20
N GLN A 287 -9.89 -3.71 26.02
CA GLN A 287 -9.39 -4.26 24.77
C GLN A 287 -7.86 -4.43 24.77
N LEU A 288 -7.13 -3.51 25.40
CA LEU A 288 -5.68 -3.60 25.54
C LEU A 288 -5.25 -4.79 26.41
N VAL A 289 -5.98 -5.08 27.48
CA VAL A 289 -5.70 -6.26 28.32
C VAL A 289 -5.90 -7.54 27.51
N ASP A 290 -6.95 -7.61 26.70
CA ASP A 290 -7.21 -8.77 25.84
C ASP A 290 -6.12 -8.93 24.77
N ALA A 291 -5.73 -7.85 24.10
CA ALA A 291 -4.65 -7.87 23.11
C ALA A 291 -3.30 -8.31 23.70
N ILE A 292 -2.97 -7.89 24.93
CA ILE A 292 -1.75 -8.37 25.61
C ILE A 292 -1.86 -9.87 25.88
N ALA A 293 -3.00 -10.36 26.35
CA ALA A 293 -3.21 -11.78 26.62
C ALA A 293 -3.08 -12.66 25.36
N THR A 294 -3.59 -12.20 24.21
CA THR A 294 -3.47 -12.93 22.93
C THR A 294 -2.04 -12.98 22.41
N THR A 295 -1.26 -11.89 22.57
CA THR A 295 0.15 -11.87 22.15
C THR A 295 1.04 -12.82 22.94
N ASP A 296 0.79 -12.98 24.24
CA ASP A 296 1.51 -13.90 25.11
C ASP A 296 1.20 -15.37 24.79
N ALA A 297 -0.02 -15.66 24.31
CA ALA A 297 -0.41 -16.98 23.83
C ALA A 297 0.22 -17.32 22.47
N ALA A 298 0.37 -16.33 21.57
CA ALA A 298 1.03 -16.48 20.29
C ALA A 298 2.56 -16.68 20.43
N ALA A 299 3.21 -15.93 21.35
CA ALA A 299 4.64 -16.05 21.63
C ALA A 299 5.05 -17.42 22.22
N LYS A 300 4.11 -18.15 22.84
CA LYS A 300 4.33 -19.50 23.38
C LYS A 300 4.27 -20.62 22.35
N ARG A 301 4.01 -20.33 21.06
CA ARG A 301 4.17 -21.32 19.98
C ARG A 301 5.62 -21.31 19.47
N PRO A 302 6.43 -22.36 19.73
CA PRO A 302 7.78 -22.41 19.21
C PRO A 302 7.74 -22.70 17.70
N GLY A 303 8.22 -21.75 16.90
CA GLY A 303 8.46 -21.94 15.46
C GLY A 303 7.43 -21.31 14.53
N SER A 304 7.41 -19.97 14.44
CA SER A 304 7.25 -19.29 13.15
C SER A 304 7.91 -17.92 13.26
N LEU A 305 9.19 -17.89 12.90
CA LEU A 305 9.88 -16.67 12.49
C LEU A 305 9.08 -16.04 11.34
N LEU A 306 8.84 -14.72 11.41
CA LEU A 306 8.45 -13.81 10.32
C LEU A 306 7.49 -14.37 9.25
N PRO A 307 6.23 -13.90 9.15
CA PRO A 307 5.39 -14.30 8.04
C PRO A 307 5.91 -13.69 6.74
N SER A 308 6.28 -14.56 5.81
CA SER A 308 6.44 -14.34 4.36
C SER A 308 5.14 -13.92 3.66
N ASP A 309 4.11 -13.47 4.40
CA ASP A 309 2.76 -13.18 3.89
C ASP A 309 2.60 -11.75 3.34
N LEU A 310 3.72 -11.09 3.05
CA LEU A 310 3.78 -9.98 2.09
C LEU A 310 4.07 -10.48 0.65
N ALA A 311 4.39 -11.76 0.46
CA ALA A 311 4.45 -12.35 -0.88
C ALA A 311 3.05 -12.76 -1.34
N GLY A 312 2.69 -12.29 -2.53
CA GLY A 312 1.36 -12.36 -3.10
C GLY A 312 0.67 -13.72 -3.01
N ASN A 313 -0.61 -13.65 -2.67
CA ASN A 313 -1.57 -14.67 -3.08
C ASN A 313 -1.81 -14.48 -4.59
N VAL A 314 -0.92 -15.03 -5.42
CA VAL A 314 -1.16 -15.28 -6.85
C VAL A 314 -1.61 -16.73 -6.95
N GLY A 315 -2.92 -16.89 -7.12
CA GLY A 315 -3.55 -18.09 -7.68
C GLY A 315 -4.38 -17.68 -8.87
#